data_AF-Q8MKE2-F1
#
_entry.id   AF-Q8MKE2-F1
#
_cell.length_a   1.000
_cell.length_b   1.000
_cell.length_c   1.000
_cell.angle_alpha   90.00
_cell.angle_beta   90.00
_cell.angle_gamma   90.00
#
_symmetry.space_group_name_H-M   'P 1'
#
loop_
_entity.id
_entity.type
_entity.pdbx_description
1 polymer ?
#
loop_
_entity_poly.entity_id
_entity_poly.type
_entity_poly.pdbx_seq_one_letter_code
_entity_poly.pdbx_strand_id
1 'polypeptide(L)'
;RERSMLKPFSSFEELTGEKEMAAELKALYGDIDAMELYPALLVEKPRPGAIFGETMVELGAPFSHKGLMGNPICSPEYWKPSTFGGDRGFEIINTASIQSLICNNVKGCPFTAFNVQDSQLTKTATINASSSNSG
;
A
#
# COMPACT_ATOMS: atom_id res chain seq x y z
N ARG A 1 -16.33 1.66 12.93
CA ARG A 1 -15.90 2.99 12.40
C ARG A 1 -15.59 3.98 13.51
N GLU A 2 -16.46 4.12 14.51
CA GLU A 2 -16.28 5.07 15.64
C GLU A 2 -14.93 4.94 16.37
N ARG A 3 -14.46 3.70 16.60
CA ARG A 3 -13.17 3.44 17.27
C ARG A 3 -11.98 4.07 16.54
N SER A 4 -12.09 4.27 15.23
CA SER A 4 -11.10 4.91 14.37
C SER A 4 -11.46 6.37 14.06
N MET A 5 -12.31 7.00 14.87
CA MET A 5 -12.77 8.39 14.72
C MET A 5 -13.52 8.69 13.42
N LEU A 6 -14.07 7.65 12.77
CA LEU A 6 -14.90 7.79 11.58
C LEU A 6 -16.37 7.79 11.94
N LYS A 7 -17.15 8.63 11.24
CA LYS A 7 -18.61 8.64 11.34
C LYS A 7 -19.16 7.28 10.88
N PRO A 8 -20.06 6.63 11.65
CA PRO A 8 -20.79 5.46 11.19
C PRO A 8 -21.55 5.73 9.88
N PHE A 9 -21.69 4.71 9.05
CA PHE A 9 -22.55 4.80 7.87
C PHE A 9 -24.01 4.84 8.30
N SER A 10 -24.80 5.68 7.63
CA SER A 10 -26.24 5.80 7.87
C SER A 10 -27.08 4.85 7.00
N SER A 11 -26.48 4.26 5.94
CA SER A 11 -27.15 3.34 5.04
C SER A 11 -26.17 2.46 4.27
N PHE A 12 -26.66 1.36 3.69
CA PHE A 12 -25.88 0.53 2.78
C PHE A 12 -25.50 1.26 1.47
N GLU A 13 -26.34 2.19 0.98
CA GLU A 13 -26.01 3.00 -0.20
C GLU A 13 -24.84 3.97 0.09
N GLU A 14 -24.73 4.48 1.32
CA GLU A 14 -23.58 5.29 1.75
C GLU A 14 -22.30 4.44 1.83
N LEU A 15 -22.40 3.19 2.31
CA LEU A 15 -21.29 2.24 2.37
C LEU A 15 -20.77 1.90 0.97
N THR A 16 -21.63 1.42 0.07
CA THR A 16 -21.21 0.87 -1.24
C THR A 16 -21.06 1.95 -2.30
N GLY A 17 -21.76 3.08 -2.16
CA GLY A 17 -21.81 4.13 -3.18
C GLY A 17 -22.63 3.78 -4.41
N GLU A 18 -23.42 2.70 -4.35
CA GLU A 18 -24.28 2.19 -5.41
C GLU A 18 -25.57 1.57 -4.82
N LYS A 19 -26.46 1.02 -5.64
CA LYS A 19 -27.81 0.62 -5.22
C LYS A 19 -28.08 -0.89 -5.26
N GLU A 20 -27.40 -1.61 -6.14
CA GLU A 20 -27.65 -3.04 -6.37
C GLU A 20 -27.12 -3.86 -5.19
N MET A 21 -25.83 -3.75 -4.86
CA MET A 21 -25.26 -4.46 -3.71
C MET A 21 -25.82 -3.93 -2.39
N ALA A 22 -26.08 -2.62 -2.29
CA ALA A 22 -26.70 -2.03 -1.12
C ALA A 22 -28.07 -2.65 -0.78
N ALA A 23 -28.90 -2.93 -1.79
CA ALA A 23 -30.20 -3.57 -1.61
C ALA A 23 -30.07 -5.02 -1.12
N GLU A 24 -29.15 -5.79 -1.71
CA GLU A 24 -28.88 -7.17 -1.30
C GLU A 24 -28.31 -7.24 0.13
N LEU A 25 -27.34 -6.37 0.46
CA LEU A 25 -26.79 -6.29 1.81
C LEU A 25 -27.86 -5.91 2.84
N LYS A 26 -28.78 -5.00 2.48
CA LYS A 26 -29.91 -4.66 3.34
C LYS A 26 -30.86 -5.83 3.54
N ALA A 27 -31.12 -6.64 2.52
CA ALA A 27 -31.94 -7.84 2.64
C ALA A 27 -31.28 -8.91 3.54
N LEU A 28 -29.95 -9.02 3.50
CA LEU A 28 -29.18 -10.00 4.28
C LEU A 28 -28.99 -9.58 5.74
N TYR A 29 -28.57 -8.35 5.99
CA TYR A 29 -28.20 -7.86 7.33
C TYR A 29 -29.35 -7.12 8.04
N GLY A 30 -30.34 -6.61 7.30
CA GLY A 30 -31.48 -5.84 7.84
C GLY A 30 -31.13 -4.42 8.28
N ASP A 31 -30.04 -4.26 9.02
CA ASP A 31 -29.58 -3.00 9.61
C ASP A 31 -28.11 -2.72 9.27
N ILE A 32 -27.78 -1.46 8.99
CA ILE A 32 -26.41 -1.02 8.69
C ILE A 32 -25.49 -1.18 9.90
N ASP A 33 -26.03 -1.04 11.12
CA ASP A 33 -25.26 -1.20 12.35
C ASP A 33 -24.92 -2.68 12.66
N ALA A 34 -25.58 -3.62 11.97
CA ALA A 34 -25.27 -5.05 12.02
C ALA A 34 -24.22 -5.49 10.99
N MET A 35 -23.76 -4.58 10.12
CA MET A 35 -22.80 -4.90 9.06
C MET A 35 -21.44 -5.34 9.65
N GLU A 36 -20.98 -6.52 9.24
CA GLU A 36 -19.70 -7.06 9.68
C GLU A 36 -18.51 -6.30 9.07
N LEU A 37 -17.44 -6.16 9.85
CA LEU A 37 -16.27 -5.36 9.47
C LEU A 37 -15.60 -5.86 8.18
N TYR A 38 -15.30 -7.15 8.07
CA TYR A 38 -14.52 -7.67 6.95
C TYR A 38 -15.24 -7.55 5.61
N PRO A 39 -16.52 -7.93 5.47
CA PRO A 39 -17.29 -7.65 4.26
C PRO A 39 -17.38 -6.15 3.96
N ALA A 40 -17.63 -5.31 4.97
CA ALA A 40 -17.73 -3.86 4.78
C ALA A 40 -16.44 -3.26 4.20
N LEU A 41 -15.26 -3.71 4.67
CA LEU A 41 -13.96 -3.27 4.16
C LEU A 41 -13.77 -3.54 2.66
N LEU A 42 -14.39 -4.60 2.13
CA LEU A 42 -14.24 -5.02 0.74
C LEU A 42 -15.29 -4.40 -0.19
N VAL A 43 -16.48 -4.08 0.34
CA VAL A 43 -17.58 -3.48 -0.44
C VAL A 43 -17.69 -1.96 -0.26
N GLU A 44 -16.94 -1.37 0.69
CA GLU A 44 -16.91 0.08 0.88
C GLU A 44 -16.43 0.77 -0.40
N LYS A 45 -17.15 1.82 -0.80
CA LYS A 45 -16.83 2.63 -1.96
C LYS A 45 -15.35 3.09 -1.93
N PRO A 46 -14.55 2.76 -2.95
CA PRO A 46 -13.17 3.25 -3.02
C PRO A 46 -13.10 4.77 -3.15
N ARG A 47 -12.01 5.37 -2.63
CA ARG A 47 -11.69 6.78 -2.93
C ARG A 47 -11.42 6.93 -4.44
N PRO A 48 -11.67 8.10 -5.06
CA PRO A 48 -11.44 8.30 -6.49
C PRO A 48 -10.01 7.92 -6.91
N GLY A 49 -9.88 6.97 -7.83
CA GLY A 49 -8.59 6.47 -8.32
C GLY A 49 -7.79 5.62 -7.32
N ALA A 50 -8.38 5.23 -6.19
CA ALA A 50 -7.73 4.41 -5.17
C ALA A 50 -8.20 2.95 -5.21
N ILE A 51 -7.38 2.06 -4.64
CA ILE A 51 -7.68 0.63 -4.53
C ILE A 51 -8.70 0.30 -3.43
N PHE A 52 -8.80 1.11 -2.37
CA PHE A 52 -9.66 0.85 -1.21
C PHE A 52 -10.45 2.08 -0.76
N GLY A 53 -11.49 1.84 0.04
CA GLY A 53 -12.29 2.85 0.73
C GLY A 53 -11.60 3.48 1.94
N GLU A 54 -12.32 4.37 2.63
CA GLU A 54 -11.80 5.13 3.76
C GLU A 54 -11.49 4.24 4.98
N THR A 55 -12.39 3.32 5.35
CA THR A 55 -12.22 2.49 6.56
C THR A 55 -10.94 1.67 6.50
N MET A 56 -10.59 1.12 5.34
CA MET A 56 -9.37 0.33 5.16
C MET A 56 -8.11 1.14 5.48
N VAL A 57 -8.07 2.40 5.02
CA VAL A 57 -6.90 3.28 5.24
C VAL A 57 -6.82 3.70 6.70
N GLU A 58 -7.92 4.20 7.26
CA GLU A 58 -7.94 4.79 8.60
C GLU A 58 -7.83 3.75 9.71
N LEU A 59 -8.31 2.52 9.47
CA LEU A 59 -8.08 1.41 10.36
C LEU A 59 -6.67 0.81 10.16
N GLY A 60 -6.27 0.57 8.90
CA GLY A 60 -5.05 -0.15 8.57
C GLY A 60 -3.77 0.64 8.80
N ALA A 61 -3.77 1.95 8.54
CA ALA A 61 -2.56 2.77 8.64
C ALA A 61 -1.97 2.83 10.06
N PRO A 62 -2.76 3.05 11.14
CA PRO A 62 -2.23 2.99 12.50
C PRO A 62 -1.62 1.62 12.85
N PHE A 63 -2.25 0.51 12.46
CA PHE A 63 -1.73 -0.83 12.73
C PHE A 63 -0.45 -1.11 11.95
N SER A 64 -0.42 -0.79 10.65
CA SER A 64 0.75 -0.96 9.80
C SER A 64 1.93 -0.13 10.33
N HIS A 65 1.70 1.16 10.60
CA HIS A 65 2.74 2.05 11.09
C HIS A 65 3.24 1.64 12.48
N LYS A 66 2.34 1.24 13.39
CA LYS A 66 2.75 0.74 14.71
C LYS A 66 3.53 -0.56 14.61
N GLY A 67 3.15 -1.46 13.70
CA GLY A 67 3.89 -2.70 13.46
C GLY A 67 5.29 -2.46 12.91
N LEU A 68 5.44 -1.49 12.01
CA LEU A 68 6.74 -1.13 11.43
C LEU A 68 7.63 -0.40 12.45
N MET A 69 7.17 0.73 12.96
CA MET A 69 7.97 1.60 13.85
C MET A 69 8.05 1.08 15.29
N GLY A 70 7.19 0.15 15.67
CA GLY A 70 7.26 -0.56 16.94
C GLY A 70 8.36 -1.62 16.98
N ASN A 71 9.07 -1.85 15.86
CA ASN A 71 10.19 -2.79 15.83
C ASN A 71 11.35 -2.28 16.72
N PRO A 72 11.95 -3.13 17.57
CA PRO A 72 13.08 -2.74 18.41
C PRO A 72 14.25 -2.11 17.66
N ILE A 73 14.47 -2.45 16.39
CA ILE A 73 15.55 -1.83 15.58
C ILE A 73 15.36 -0.31 15.45
N CYS A 74 14.12 0.19 15.51
CA CYS A 74 13.81 1.62 15.43
C CYS A 74 13.96 2.34 16.78
N SER A 75 14.28 1.63 17.88
CA SER A 75 14.54 2.25 19.18
C SER A 75 15.87 3.04 19.16
N PRO A 76 15.99 4.11 19.97
CA PRO A 76 17.24 4.85 20.12
C PRO A 76 18.43 3.96 20.50
N GLU A 77 18.19 2.90 21.27
CA GLU A 77 19.21 1.97 21.75
C GLU A 77 19.79 1.10 20.62
N TYR A 78 18.99 0.76 19.62
CA TYR A 78 19.36 -0.14 18.53
C TYR A 78 19.64 0.57 17.21
N TRP A 79 19.07 1.75 16.95
CA TRP A 79 19.25 2.47 15.69
C TRP A 79 20.59 3.20 15.63
N LYS A 80 21.68 2.43 15.54
CA LYS A 80 23.06 2.91 15.51
C LYS A 80 23.93 1.99 14.65
N PRO A 81 25.03 2.48 14.05
CA PRO A 81 25.87 1.68 13.15
C PRO A 81 26.39 0.39 13.78
N SER A 82 26.73 0.41 15.08
CA SER A 82 27.26 -0.77 15.77
C SER A 82 26.29 -1.95 15.85
N THR A 83 24.97 -1.72 15.80
CA THR A 83 23.96 -2.79 15.71
C THR A 83 24.04 -3.54 14.39
N PHE A 84 24.43 -2.84 13.33
CA PHE A 84 24.42 -3.33 11.96
C PHE A 84 25.83 -3.68 11.43
N GLY A 85 26.80 -3.86 12.32
CA GLY A 85 28.17 -4.21 11.94
C GLY A 85 29.01 -3.03 11.41
N GLY A 86 28.67 -1.80 11.81
CA GLY A 86 29.36 -0.57 11.41
C GLY A 86 28.67 0.19 10.29
N ASP A 87 29.34 1.22 9.78
CA ASP A 87 28.75 2.18 8.84
C ASP A 87 28.26 1.52 7.54
N ARG A 88 28.96 0.49 7.07
CA ARG A 88 28.60 -0.19 5.82
C ARG A 88 27.25 -0.93 5.93
N GLY A 89 26.99 -1.62 7.04
CA GLY A 89 25.71 -2.30 7.23
C GLY A 89 24.57 -1.31 7.45
N PHE A 90 24.84 -0.21 8.14
CA PHE A 90 23.87 0.86 8.32
C PHE A 90 23.53 1.59 7.01
N GLU A 91 24.52 1.79 6.13
CA GLU A 91 24.32 2.33 4.79
C GLU A 91 23.41 1.43 3.94
N ILE A 92 23.57 0.10 3.99
CA ILE A 92 22.71 -0.85 3.26
C ILE A 92 21.25 -0.65 3.65
N ILE A 93 20.95 -0.50 4.95
CA ILE A 93 19.58 -0.31 5.43
C ILE A 93 19.02 1.04 4.95
N ASN A 94 19.81 2.11 5.06
CA ASN A 94 19.36 3.47 4.71
C ASN A 94 19.28 3.73 3.20
N THR A 95 19.86 2.86 2.36
CA THR A 95 19.84 2.98 0.90
C THR A 95 19.03 1.88 0.21
N ALA A 96 18.41 0.98 0.99
CA ALA A 96 17.64 -0.15 0.45
C ALA A 96 16.44 0.33 -0.38
N SER A 97 16.27 -0.31 -1.54
CA SER A 97 15.11 -0.14 -2.43
C SER A 97 14.74 -1.46 -3.10
N ILE A 98 13.49 -1.58 -3.57
CA ILE A 98 13.03 -2.79 -4.29
C ILE A 98 13.90 -3.08 -5.52
N GLN A 99 14.30 -2.05 -6.27
CA GLN A 99 15.18 -2.21 -7.42
C GLN A 99 16.57 -2.71 -7.03
N SER A 100 17.18 -2.13 -5.98
CA SER A 100 18.50 -2.60 -5.50
C SER A 100 18.45 -4.04 -4.98
N LEU A 101 17.37 -4.43 -4.30
CA LEU A 101 17.17 -5.78 -3.80
C LEU A 101 17.16 -6.79 -4.95
N ILE A 102 16.42 -6.49 -6.03
CA ILE A 102 16.36 -7.37 -7.20
C ILE A 102 17.69 -7.37 -7.96
N CYS A 103 18.28 -6.22 -8.27
CA CYS A 103 19.50 -6.15 -9.06
C CYS A 103 20.71 -6.84 -8.42
N ASN A 104 20.80 -6.80 -7.09
CA ASN A 104 21.89 -7.44 -6.37
C ASN A 104 21.72 -8.96 -6.27
N ASN A 105 20.50 -9.50 -6.46
CA ASN A 105 20.19 -10.90 -6.20
C ASN A 105 19.60 -11.66 -7.39
N VAL A 106 19.29 -10.99 -8.50
CA VAL A 106 18.69 -11.58 -9.70
C VAL A 106 19.53 -11.24 -10.92
N LYS A 107 19.93 -12.29 -11.67
CA LYS A 107 20.78 -12.14 -12.85
C LYS A 107 20.10 -11.27 -13.91
N GLY A 108 20.85 -10.32 -14.47
CA GLY A 108 20.35 -9.40 -15.50
C GLY A 108 19.64 -8.15 -14.97
N CYS A 109 19.45 -8.01 -13.65
CA CYS A 109 18.92 -6.78 -13.02
C CYS A 109 17.67 -6.25 -13.75
N PRO A 110 16.57 -7.03 -13.78
CA PRO A 110 15.35 -6.58 -14.46
C PRO A 110 14.78 -5.34 -13.75
N PHE A 111 14.12 -4.48 -14.53
CA PHE A 111 13.34 -3.39 -13.95
C PHE A 111 12.24 -3.95 -13.04
N THR A 112 12.03 -3.33 -11.88
CA THR A 112 10.99 -3.70 -10.94
C THR A 112 10.33 -2.47 -10.31
N ALA A 113 9.02 -2.54 -10.14
CA ALA A 113 8.22 -1.51 -9.48
C ALA A 113 6.96 -2.12 -8.88
N PHE A 114 6.35 -1.42 -7.92
CA PHE A 114 5.02 -1.76 -7.39
C PHE A 114 3.87 -1.15 -8.22
N ASN A 115 4.17 -0.67 -9.42
CA ASN A 115 3.20 -0.16 -10.38
C ASN A 115 3.52 -0.71 -11.78
N VAL A 116 2.51 -0.73 -12.64
CA VAL A 116 2.68 -1.08 -14.05
C VAL A 116 3.35 0.10 -14.75
N GLN A 117 4.34 -0.17 -15.59
CA GLN A 117 4.95 0.87 -16.42
C GLN A 117 3.93 1.42 -17.43
N ASP A 118 3.91 2.74 -17.58
CA ASP A 118 3.16 3.35 -18.66
C ASP A 118 3.79 2.96 -20.01
N SER A 119 2.98 2.38 -20.89
CA SER A 119 3.39 1.91 -22.22
C SER A 119 4.06 3.01 -23.06
N GLN A 120 3.76 4.28 -22.79
CA GLN A 120 4.31 5.43 -23.52
C GLN A 120 5.73 5.81 -23.07
N LEU A 121 6.04 5.73 -21.78
CA LEU A 121 7.40 6.00 -21.26
C LEU A 121 8.40 4.94 -21.71
N THR A 122 7.93 3.70 -21.87
CA THR A 122 8.73 2.56 -22.31
C THR A 122 9.21 2.72 -23.77
N LYS A 123 8.40 3.35 -24.64
CA LYS A 123 8.80 3.67 -26.02
C LYS A 123 9.92 4.70 -26.06
N THR A 124 9.82 5.78 -25.28
CA THR A 124 10.84 6.85 -25.25
C THR A 124 12.18 6.35 -24.69
N ALA A 125 12.17 5.49 -23.67
CA ALA A 125 13.39 4.87 -23.14
C ALA A 125 14.06 3.93 -24.17
N THR A 126 13.27 3.17 -24.93
CA THR A 126 13.77 2.26 -25.97
C THR A 126 14.35 3.03 -27.16
N ILE A 127 13.75 4.17 -27.53
CA ILE A 127 14.26 5.06 -28.59
C ILE A 127 15.61 5.67 -28.19
N ASN A 128 15.75 6.14 -26.94
CA ASN A 128 17.00 6.74 -26.46
C ASN A 128 18.14 5.72 -26.26
N ALA A 129 17.82 4.46 -25.94
CA ALA A 129 18.79 3.37 -25.84
C ALA A 129 19.27 2.88 -27.23
N SER A 130 18.44 2.99 -28.27
CA SER A 130 18.81 2.62 -29.64
C SER A 130 19.60 3.72 -30.37
N SER A 131 19.46 4.98 -29.97
CA SER A 131 20.27 6.11 -30.49
C SER A 131 21.65 6.24 -29.85
N SER A 132 21.94 5.53 -28.76
CA SER A 132 23.24 5.61 -28.03
C SER A 132 24.26 4.55 -28.46
N ASN A 133 23.90 3.63 -29.37
CA ASN A 133 24.79 2.62 -29.94
C ASN A 133 25.35 3.00 -31.34
N SER A 134 25.25 4.27 -31.71
CA SER A 134 25.78 4.81 -32.97
C SER A 134 26.79 5.93 -32.67
N GLY A 135 27.92 5.56 -32.08
CA GLY A 135 29.05 6.45 -31.79
C GLY A 135 30.35 5.68 -31.77
#